data_AF-A0A2V5ITH9-F1
#
_entry.id   AF-A0A2V5ITH9-F1
#
_cell.length_a   1.000
_cell.length_b   1.000
_cell.length_c   1.000
_cell.angle_alpha   90.00
_cell.angle_beta   90.00
_cell.angle_gamma   90.00
#
_symmetry.space_group_name_H-M   'P 1'
#
loop_
_entity.id
_entity.type
_entity.pdbx_description
1 polymer ?
#
loop_
_entity_poly.entity_id
_entity_poly.type
_entity_poly.pdbx_seq_one_letter_code
_entity_poly.pdbx_strand_id
1 'polypeptide(L)'
;MAPKILNISIVAGQTQHPEAVFNDLCSRARGVIDSSAWTLALTIVHVSDGSEHIQVDESDTTLASLSAAQQGKAASVCALLAGKPGPVGILGRLLQDNLESRRVARSLINNKSLMAQLRSSAVVVSADPSAIRSVWGLRKQTGAHLVHGPIAMVHAIKVLTSA
;
A
#
# COMPACT_ATOMS: atom_id res chain seq x y z
N MET A 1 -25.26 0.63 -21.19
CA MET A 1 -23.85 1.09 -21.31
C MET A 1 -23.02 0.21 -20.41
N ALA A 2 -21.81 -0.21 -20.82
CA ALA A 2 -20.94 -0.98 -19.94
C ALA A 2 -20.48 -0.09 -18.76
N PRO A 3 -20.41 -0.63 -17.54
CA PRO A 3 -19.94 0.13 -16.38
C PRO A 3 -18.47 0.55 -16.58
N LYS A 4 -18.11 1.73 -16.06
CA LYS A 4 -16.72 2.22 -16.10
C LYS A 4 -15.89 1.49 -15.04
N ILE A 5 -14.65 1.15 -15.36
CA ILE A 5 -13.75 0.47 -14.39
C ILE A 5 -12.95 1.52 -13.60
N LEU A 6 -12.98 1.42 -12.28
CA LEU A 6 -12.15 2.21 -11.37
C LEU A 6 -11.04 1.34 -10.78
N ASN A 7 -9.81 1.54 -11.26
CA ASN A 7 -8.63 0.84 -10.78
C ASN A 7 -8.09 1.49 -9.50
N ILE A 8 -8.06 0.74 -8.40
CA ILE A 8 -7.52 1.18 -7.12
C ILE A 8 -6.38 0.25 -6.72
N SER A 9 -5.24 0.84 -6.37
CA SER A 9 -4.11 0.09 -5.82
C SER A 9 -3.91 0.38 -4.35
N ILE A 10 -3.70 -0.65 -3.55
CA ILE A 10 -3.38 -0.57 -2.13
C ILE A 10 -1.98 -1.13 -1.93
N VAL A 11 -1.09 -0.34 -1.33
CA VAL A 11 0.27 -0.75 -1.03
C VAL A 11 0.42 -0.87 0.49
N ALA A 12 0.78 -2.05 0.96
CA ALA A 12 1.23 -2.27 2.33
C ALA A 12 2.67 -2.79 2.34
N GLY A 13 3.46 -2.29 3.29
CA GLY A 13 4.75 -2.88 3.63
C GLY A 13 4.57 -3.93 4.72
N GLN A 14 5.08 -3.67 5.93
CA GLN A 14 5.06 -4.63 7.05
C GLN A 14 3.97 -4.30 8.08
N THR A 15 2.71 -4.49 7.68
CA THR A 15 1.60 -4.47 8.65
C THR A 15 1.53 -5.80 9.38
N GLN A 16 1.20 -5.78 10.68
CA GLN A 16 1.09 -7.01 11.51
C GLN A 16 -0.13 -7.87 11.15
N HIS A 17 -1.15 -7.26 10.55
CA HIS A 17 -2.40 -7.92 10.16
C HIS A 17 -2.78 -7.50 8.72
N PRO A 18 -2.00 -7.91 7.71
CA PRO A 18 -2.20 -7.45 6.33
C PRO A 18 -3.57 -7.80 5.79
N GLU A 19 -4.04 -9.02 6.04
CA GLU A 19 -5.35 -9.49 5.61
C GLU A 19 -6.49 -8.62 6.16
N ALA A 20 -6.49 -8.33 7.47
CA ALA A 20 -7.52 -7.50 8.09
C ALA A 20 -7.52 -6.07 7.53
N VAL A 21 -6.32 -5.49 7.32
CA VAL A 21 -6.17 -4.14 6.73
C VAL A 21 -6.67 -4.13 5.29
N PHE A 22 -6.34 -5.14 4.50
CA PHE A 22 -6.80 -5.26 3.12
C PHE A 22 -8.30 -5.46 3.04
N ASN A 23 -8.87 -6.36 3.84
CA ASN A 23 -10.31 -6.59 3.86
C ASN A 23 -11.09 -5.34 4.27
N ASP A 24 -10.62 -4.58 5.28
CA ASP A 24 -11.24 -3.31 5.67
C ASP A 24 -11.17 -2.27 4.52
N LEU A 25 -10.00 -2.10 3.89
CA LEU A 25 -9.85 -1.15 2.79
C LEU A 25 -10.68 -1.54 1.56
N CYS A 26 -10.71 -2.83 1.20
CA CYS A 26 -11.49 -3.32 0.07
C CYS A 26 -13.00 -3.15 0.33
N SER A 27 -13.46 -3.53 1.53
CA SER A 27 -14.84 -3.33 1.96
C SER A 27 -15.26 -1.86 1.91
N ARG A 28 -14.40 -0.95 2.42
CA ARG A 28 -14.67 0.50 2.34
C ARG A 28 -14.66 1.04 0.92
N ALA A 29 -13.75 0.59 0.06
CA ALA A 29 -13.70 1.02 -1.32
C ALA A 29 -14.99 0.64 -2.07
N ARG A 30 -15.47 -0.59 -1.87
CA ARG A 30 -16.73 -1.07 -2.45
C ARG A 30 -17.96 -0.36 -1.88
N GLY A 31 -18.01 -0.15 -0.57
CA GLY A 31 -19.13 0.52 0.09
C GLY A 31 -19.35 1.97 -0.37
N VAL A 32 -18.42 2.55 -1.12
CA VAL A 32 -18.51 3.90 -1.69
C VAL A 32 -19.02 3.91 -3.13
N ILE A 33 -18.82 2.82 -3.87
CA ILE A 33 -19.20 2.75 -5.28
C ILE A 33 -20.67 2.36 -5.39
N ASP A 34 -21.46 3.24 -6.01
CA ASP A 34 -22.84 2.91 -6.38
C ASP A 34 -22.83 1.98 -7.60
N SER A 35 -23.43 0.81 -7.46
CA SER A 35 -23.13 -0.40 -8.23
C SER A 35 -23.64 -0.40 -9.68
N SER A 36 -24.32 0.66 -10.13
CA SER A 36 -24.93 0.72 -11.46
C SER A 36 -24.05 1.34 -12.55
N ALA A 37 -23.07 2.19 -12.19
CA ALA A 37 -22.28 2.96 -13.16
C ALA A 37 -20.79 2.58 -13.19
N TRP A 38 -20.27 2.00 -12.11
CA TRP A 38 -18.86 1.74 -11.93
C TRP A 38 -18.60 0.33 -11.42
N THR A 39 -17.51 -0.27 -11.88
CA THR A 39 -16.95 -1.53 -11.36
C THR A 39 -15.59 -1.27 -10.74
N LEU A 40 -15.32 -1.87 -9.59
CA LEU A 40 -14.05 -1.75 -8.89
C LEU A 40 -13.07 -2.82 -9.39
N ALA A 41 -11.83 -2.45 -9.66
CA ALA A 41 -10.73 -3.39 -9.82
C ALA A 41 -9.64 -3.05 -8.81
N LEU A 42 -9.34 -3.99 -7.91
CA LEU A 42 -8.39 -3.79 -6.81
C LEU A 42 -7.07 -4.48 -7.09
N THR A 43 -5.96 -3.77 -6.87
CA THR A 43 -4.62 -4.36 -6.85
C THR A 43 -4.01 -4.14 -5.47
N ILE A 44 -3.64 -5.22 -4.80
CA ILE A 44 -2.99 -5.18 -3.50
C ILE A 44 -1.53 -5.53 -3.69
N VAL A 45 -0.64 -4.64 -3.26
CA VAL A 45 0.80 -4.88 -3.23
C VAL A 45 1.21 -5.07 -1.78
N HIS A 46 1.63 -6.28 -1.43
CA HIS A 46 2.13 -6.61 -0.10
C HIS A 46 3.63 -6.93 -0.14
N VAL A 47 4.39 -6.40 0.81
CA VAL A 47 5.81 -6.74 0.95
C VAL A 47 5.95 -8.03 1.75
N SER A 48 6.17 -9.14 1.04
CA SER A 48 6.42 -10.43 1.68
C SER A 48 7.90 -10.59 2.03
N ASP A 49 8.15 -11.09 3.23
CA ASP A 49 9.45 -11.59 3.68
C ASP A 49 9.60 -13.12 3.46
N GLY A 50 8.61 -13.75 2.83
CA GLY A 50 8.58 -15.19 2.56
C GLY A 50 7.82 -16.02 3.58
N SER A 51 7.30 -15.42 4.67
CA SER A 51 6.63 -16.16 5.75
C SER A 51 5.10 -16.21 5.66
N GLU A 52 4.47 -15.22 5.01
CA GLU A 52 3.02 -15.04 5.09
C GLU A 52 2.31 -15.33 3.76
N HIS A 53 1.40 -16.30 3.79
CA HIS A 53 0.39 -16.51 2.76
C HIS A 53 -0.83 -15.66 3.09
N ILE A 54 -0.96 -14.53 2.40
CA ILE A 54 -2.16 -13.70 2.48
C ILE A 54 -3.15 -14.23 1.46
N GLN A 55 -4.36 -14.54 1.92
CA GLN A 55 -5.50 -14.77 1.05
C GLN A 55 -6.38 -13.52 1.09
N VAL A 56 -6.82 -13.08 -0.07
CA VAL A 56 -7.83 -12.02 -0.19
C VAL A 56 -9.00 -12.64 -0.91
N ASP A 57 -10.16 -12.69 -0.24
CA ASP A 57 -11.26 -13.62 -0.53
C ASP A 57 -12.17 -13.17 -1.69
N GLU A 58 -11.61 -12.50 -2.72
CA GLU A 58 -12.44 -11.70 -3.63
C GLU A 58 -11.96 -11.74 -5.09
N SER A 59 -12.90 -12.07 -5.99
CA SER A 59 -12.68 -12.30 -7.43
C SER A 59 -12.13 -11.10 -8.20
N ASP A 60 -12.39 -9.87 -7.73
CA ASP A 60 -11.99 -8.61 -8.39
C ASP A 60 -10.69 -8.02 -7.82
N THR A 61 -10.00 -8.79 -6.97
CA THR A 61 -8.80 -8.36 -6.26
C THR A 61 -7.58 -9.13 -6.72
N THR A 62 -6.60 -8.43 -7.26
CA THR A 62 -5.29 -9.00 -7.62
C THR A 62 -4.31 -8.77 -6.48
N LEU A 63 -3.83 -9.85 -5.86
CA LEU A 63 -2.76 -9.78 -4.87
C LEU A 63 -1.39 -9.96 -5.54
N ALA A 64 -0.50 -9.01 -5.30
CA ALA A 64 0.88 -9.05 -5.76
C ALA A 64 1.85 -9.01 -4.57
N SER A 65 2.71 -10.03 -4.48
CA SER A 65 3.79 -10.08 -3.50
C SER A 65 5.03 -9.34 -4.03
N LEU A 66 5.52 -8.39 -3.26
CA LEU A 66 6.79 -7.71 -3.47
C LEU A 66 7.84 -8.31 -2.53
N SER A 67 8.84 -9.00 -3.10
CA SER A 67 10.00 -9.43 -2.32
C SER A 67 10.87 -8.21 -2.00
N ALA A 68 11.07 -7.92 -0.71
CA ALA A 68 11.96 -6.83 -0.31
C ALA A 68 13.39 -7.32 -0.09
N ALA A 69 14.36 -6.57 -0.64
CA ALA A 69 15.80 -6.86 -0.51
C ALA A 69 16.22 -7.08 0.96
N GLN A 70 17.14 -7.99 1.27
CA GLN A 70 17.49 -8.34 2.66
C GLN A 70 17.86 -7.13 3.54
N GLN A 71 17.48 -7.19 4.82
CA GLN A 71 17.84 -6.16 5.80
C GLN A 71 19.35 -6.19 6.07
N GLY A 72 20.02 -5.04 5.96
CA GLY A 72 21.44 -4.91 6.29
C GLY A 72 21.69 -4.73 7.79
N LYS A 73 22.95 -4.81 8.22
CA LYS A 73 23.38 -4.67 9.63
C LYS A 73 22.83 -3.44 10.36
N ALA A 74 22.65 -2.33 9.63
CA ALA A 74 22.08 -1.10 10.19
C ALA A 74 20.61 -1.27 10.66
N ALA A 75 19.82 -2.10 9.98
CA ALA A 75 18.45 -2.40 10.38
C ALA A 75 18.42 -3.19 11.70
N SER A 76 19.32 -4.16 11.87
CA SER A 76 19.46 -4.92 13.12
C SER A 76 19.79 -4.01 14.31
N VAL A 77 20.69 -3.02 14.12
CA VAL A 77 21.02 -2.05 15.18
C VAL A 77 19.81 -1.17 15.50
N CYS A 78 19.05 -0.73 14.49
CA CYS A 78 17.84 0.06 14.72
C CYS A 78 16.78 -0.73 15.48
N ALA A 79 16.59 -2.01 15.16
CA ALA A 79 15.68 -2.89 15.89
C ALA A 79 16.08 -3.06 17.37
N LEU A 80 17.37 -3.20 17.65
CA LEU A 80 17.89 -3.26 19.03
C LEU A 80 17.65 -1.95 19.80
N LEU A 81 17.81 -0.81 19.14
CA LEU A 81 17.53 0.50 19.74
C LEU A 81 16.02 0.70 19.95
N ALA A 82 15.18 0.27 19.00
CA ALA A 82 13.72 0.40 19.05
C ALA A 82 13.09 -0.31 20.25
N GLY A 83 13.72 -1.39 20.73
CA GLY A 83 13.31 -2.14 21.92
C GLY A 83 13.69 -1.49 23.26
N LYS A 84 14.48 -0.41 23.27
CA LYS A 84 14.83 0.31 24.50
C LYS A 84 13.66 1.20 24.96
N PRO A 85 13.37 1.31 26.26
CA PRO A 85 12.43 2.31 26.76
C PRO A 85 13.02 3.73 26.65
N GLY A 86 12.14 4.73 26.59
CA GLY A 86 12.53 6.14 26.59
C GLY A 86 12.90 6.71 25.21
N PRO A 87 13.54 7.91 25.17
CA PRO A 87 13.78 8.66 23.93
C PRO A 87 14.60 7.91 22.88
N VAL A 88 15.56 7.09 23.32
CA VAL A 88 16.39 6.26 22.44
C VAL A 88 15.54 5.23 21.69
N GLY A 89 14.54 4.65 22.35
CA GLY A 89 13.57 3.75 21.72
C GLY A 89 12.72 4.41 20.65
N ILE A 90 12.27 5.64 20.92
CA ILE A 90 11.48 6.43 19.96
C ILE A 90 12.33 6.70 18.70
N LEU A 91 13.57 7.15 18.88
CA LEU A 91 14.50 7.39 17.77
C LEU A 91 14.80 6.10 16.99
N GLY A 92 14.99 4.98 17.69
CA GLY A 92 15.18 3.66 17.07
C GLY A 92 14.00 3.27 16.17
N ARG A 93 12.77 3.42 16.67
CA ARG A 93 11.53 3.16 15.89
C ARG A 93 11.41 4.08 14.67
N LEU A 94 11.64 5.38 14.83
CA LEU A 94 11.59 6.33 13.71
C LEU A 94 12.63 6.01 12.62
N LEU A 95 13.84 5.60 13.01
CA LEU A 95 14.88 5.20 12.08
C LEU A 95 14.53 3.89 11.38
N GLN A 96 13.99 2.93 12.13
CA GLN A 96 13.51 1.66 11.61
C GLN A 96 12.42 1.89 10.54
N ASP A 97 11.37 2.65 10.86
CA ASP A 97 10.26 2.97 9.95
C ASP A 97 10.78 3.64 8.65
N ASN A 98 11.74 4.56 8.78
CA ASN A 98 12.33 5.26 7.64
C ASN A 98 13.17 4.33 6.74
N LEU A 99 13.97 3.44 7.35
CA LEU A 99 14.76 2.45 6.62
C LEU A 99 13.86 1.45 5.89
N GLU A 100 12.83 0.97 6.57
CA GLU A 100 11.82 0.08 5.99
C GLU A 100 11.11 0.75 4.84
N SER A 101 10.64 1.99 5.01
CA SER A 101 9.96 2.71 3.95
C SER A 101 10.84 2.93 2.71
N ARG A 102 12.15 3.18 2.89
CA ARG A 102 13.11 3.24 1.79
C ARG A 102 13.30 1.89 1.10
N ARG A 103 13.34 0.80 1.88
CA ARG A 103 13.50 -0.57 1.38
C ARG A 103 12.30 -0.96 0.51
N VAL A 104 11.07 -0.70 0.97
CA VAL A 104 9.85 -0.94 0.19
C VAL A 104 9.87 -0.13 -1.09
N ALA A 105 10.16 1.17 -1.01
CA ALA A 105 10.18 2.04 -2.17
C ALA A 105 11.19 1.58 -3.24
N ARG A 106 12.41 1.19 -2.83
CA ARG A 106 13.41 0.65 -3.75
C ARG A 106 12.97 -0.65 -4.41
N SER A 107 12.40 -1.56 -3.61
CA SER A 107 11.92 -2.85 -4.13
C SER A 107 10.80 -2.63 -5.14
N LEU A 108 9.88 -1.71 -4.85
CA LEU A 108 8.79 -1.37 -5.74
C LEU A 108 9.29 -0.74 -7.04
N ILE A 109 10.17 0.26 -6.97
CA ILE A 109 10.77 0.93 -8.15
C ILE A 109 11.46 -0.07 -9.08
N ASN A 110 12.11 -1.10 -8.51
CA ASN A 110 12.79 -2.14 -9.30
C ASN A 110 11.82 -3.14 -9.94
N ASN A 111 10.58 -3.26 -9.44
CA ASN A 111 9.56 -4.12 -10.02
C ASN A 111 8.74 -3.36 -11.08
N LYS A 112 9.20 -3.42 -12.34
CA LYS A 112 8.59 -2.71 -13.47
C LYS A 112 7.11 -3.05 -13.68
N SER A 113 6.72 -4.31 -13.44
CA SER A 113 5.33 -4.76 -13.62
C SER A 113 4.40 -4.08 -12.62
N LEU A 114 4.75 -4.10 -11.33
CA LEU A 114 3.95 -3.45 -10.29
C LEU A 114 3.94 -1.93 -10.46
N MET A 115 5.07 -1.34 -10.85
CA MET A 115 5.12 0.09 -11.16
C MET A 115 4.19 0.47 -12.31
N ALA A 116 4.07 -0.36 -13.35
CA ALA A 116 3.13 -0.11 -14.45
C ALA A 116 1.68 -0.16 -13.96
N GLN A 117 1.31 -1.18 -13.17
CA GLN A 117 -0.03 -1.32 -12.58
C GLN A 117 -0.39 -0.11 -11.69
N LEU A 118 0.53 0.29 -10.81
CA LEU A 118 0.32 1.44 -9.92
C LEU A 118 0.17 2.75 -10.70
N ARG A 119 0.93 2.92 -11.79
CA ARG A 119 0.83 4.12 -12.63
C ARG A 119 -0.50 4.22 -13.38
N SER A 120 -1.09 3.08 -13.75
CA SER A 120 -2.40 3.00 -14.41
C SER A 120 -3.60 3.08 -13.47
N SER A 121 -3.36 3.13 -12.15
CA SER A 121 -4.43 3.22 -11.16
C SER A 121 -5.00 4.64 -11.09
N ALA A 122 -6.28 4.77 -10.78
CA ALA A 122 -6.91 6.07 -10.52
C ALA A 122 -6.63 6.55 -9.08
N VAL A 123 -6.50 5.61 -8.15
CA VAL A 123 -6.16 5.87 -6.74
C VAL A 123 -5.06 4.91 -6.30
N VAL A 124 -4.05 5.41 -5.60
CA VAL A 124 -3.02 4.59 -4.95
C VAL A 124 -2.99 4.93 -3.46
N VAL A 125 -3.20 3.92 -2.62
CA VAL A 125 -3.33 4.04 -1.17
C VAL A 125 -2.09 3.48 -0.50
N SER A 126 -1.50 4.24 0.42
CA SER A 126 -0.57 3.69 1.41
C SER A 126 -1.36 3.21 2.63
N ALA A 127 -1.33 1.90 2.89
CA ALA A 127 -2.06 1.26 3.98
C ALA A 127 -1.37 1.45 5.34
N ASP A 128 -0.05 1.61 5.35
CA ASP A 128 0.76 1.77 6.55
C ASP A 128 1.94 2.75 6.31
N PRO A 129 2.61 3.21 7.39
CA PRO A 129 3.71 4.16 7.29
C PRO A 129 4.88 3.72 6.41
N SER A 130 5.18 2.42 6.34
CA SER A 130 6.29 1.90 5.54
C SER A 130 6.00 2.03 4.03
N ALA A 131 4.73 1.96 3.61
CA ALA A 131 4.33 2.14 2.21
C ALA A 131 4.36 3.61 1.71
N ILE A 132 4.36 4.59 2.62
CA ILE A 132 4.22 6.03 2.30
C ILE A 132 5.22 6.49 1.23
N ARG A 133 6.52 6.23 1.42
CA ARG A 133 7.55 6.69 0.47
C ARG A 133 7.39 6.06 -0.91
N SER A 134 6.97 4.80 -0.97
CA SER A 134 6.73 4.06 -2.20
C SER A 134 5.61 4.70 -3.01
N VAL A 135 4.49 5.02 -2.35
CA VAL A 135 3.35 5.69 -2.96
C VAL A 135 3.71 7.11 -3.39
N TRP A 136 4.33 7.91 -2.52
CA TRP A 136 4.73 9.27 -2.89
C TRP A 136 5.80 9.34 -3.98
N GLY A 137 6.63 8.30 -4.10
CA GLY A 137 7.57 8.15 -5.21
C GLY A 137 6.90 8.16 -6.59
N LEU A 138 5.60 7.80 -6.66
CA LEU A 138 4.82 7.81 -7.90
C LEU A 138 4.38 9.20 -8.34
N ARG A 139 4.44 10.23 -7.48
CA ARG A 139 3.83 11.55 -7.71
C ARG A 139 4.18 12.20 -9.06
N LYS A 140 5.40 12.00 -9.56
CA LYS A 140 5.85 12.56 -10.85
C LYS A 140 5.65 11.61 -12.05
N GLN A 141 5.06 10.44 -11.81
CA GLN A 141 5.00 9.32 -12.75
C GLN A 141 3.58 8.79 -12.98
N THR A 142 2.58 9.33 -12.28
CA THR A 142 1.17 8.95 -12.41
C THR A 142 0.27 10.18 -12.28
N GLY A 143 -0.94 10.10 -12.87
CA GLY A 143 -2.05 11.01 -12.62
C GLY A 143 -2.98 10.54 -11.48
N ALA A 144 -2.64 9.45 -10.79
CA ALA A 144 -3.45 8.90 -9.71
C ALA A 144 -3.57 9.83 -8.49
N HIS A 145 -4.68 9.70 -7.77
CA HIS A 145 -4.81 10.23 -6.42
C HIS A 145 -3.95 9.40 -5.46
N LEU A 146 -2.88 10.00 -4.95
CA LEU A 146 -1.99 9.38 -3.98
C LEU A 146 -2.46 9.72 -2.57
N VAL A 147 -2.87 8.72 -1.80
CA VAL A 147 -3.53 8.92 -0.50
C VAL A 147 -2.94 8.03 0.58
N HIS A 148 -3.19 8.42 1.83
CA HIS A 148 -2.81 7.66 3.01
C HIS A 148 -4.05 7.28 3.81
N GLY A 149 -4.24 5.97 4.02
CA GLY A 149 -5.32 5.43 4.84
C GLY A 149 -6.72 5.44 4.22
N PRO A 150 -7.70 4.87 4.95
CA PRO A 150 -9.04 4.56 4.45
C PRO A 150 -9.90 5.80 4.15
N ILE A 151 -9.82 6.83 4.99
CA ILE A 151 -10.68 8.03 4.85
C ILE A 151 -10.34 8.79 3.57
N ALA A 152 -9.05 9.00 3.32
CA ALA A 152 -8.58 9.71 2.13
C ALA A 152 -8.87 8.91 0.85
N MET A 153 -8.78 7.58 0.91
CA MET A 153 -9.20 6.70 -0.18
C MET A 153 -10.69 6.87 -0.51
N VAL A 154 -11.57 6.76 0.49
CA VAL A 154 -13.02 6.94 0.32
C VAL A 154 -13.33 8.30 -0.30
N HIS A 155 -12.68 9.36 0.17
CA HIS A 155 -12.88 10.69 -0.39
C HIS A 155 -12.43 10.79 -1.84
N ALA A 156 -11.25 10.25 -2.20
CA ALA A 156 -10.76 10.23 -3.56
C ALA A 156 -11.70 9.47 -4.51
N ILE A 157 -12.22 8.31 -4.07
CA ILE A 157 -13.21 7.54 -4.84
C ILE A 157 -14.45 8.38 -5.09
N LYS A 158 -15.03 9.00 -4.05
CA LYS A 158 -16.22 9.85 -4.20
C LYS A 158 -16.02 10.98 -5.20
N VAL A 159 -14.85 11.64 -5.18
CA VAL A 159 -14.54 12.73 -6.11
C VAL A 159 -14.49 12.21 -7.55
N LEU A 160 -13.89 11.04 -7.78
CA LEU A 160 -13.75 10.45 -9.11
C LEU A 160 -15.06 9.90 -9.67
N THR A 161 -15.92 9.33 -8.82
CA THR A 161 -17.19 8.73 -9.26
C THR A 161 -18.32 9.76 -9.41
N SER A 162 -18.19 10.93 -8.78
CA SER A 162 -19.16 12.04 -8.87
C SER A 162 -18.88 12.99 -10.05
N ALA A 163 -17.74 12.84 -10.71
CA ALA A 163 -17.32 13.64 -11.87
C ALA A 163 -17.74 13.00 -13.20
#